data_AF-A0A7C1UCJ7-F1
#
_entry.id   AF-A0A7C1UCJ7-F1
#
_cell.length_a   1.000
_cell.length_b   1.000
_cell.length_c   1.000
_cell.angle_alpha   90.00
_cell.angle_beta   90.00
_cell.angle_gamma   90.00
#
_symmetry.space_group_name_H-M   'P 1'
#
loop_
_entity.id
_entity.type
_entity.pdbx_description
1 polymer ?
#
loop_
_entity_poly.entity_id
_entity_poly.type
_entity_poly.pdbx_seq_one_letter_code
_entity_poly.pdbx_strand_id
1 'polypeptide(L)'
;QPDKVLEACEALMPHLINVGLTTADPNNQVPIGFWMHRGCVPFFRPDQFASHNWSTLKPCIEEFWKNGHQTLFYAEGKWKHHFESFRELPDSSIVFHCDQDDIFEVHRALHDKFAISGGIPNMKLSYGTENEVRDFCMRVIKEVAKDGGYIMDAGAIMQDDTSIENMRVMTDVCREHGIYSAGSYEPPTDTPPCDLPSSVESREKVTGMTGRPTPKVKPNVCFPWEQRVKDLPEITGDPAMVQQIWEDIDALGYTYIWQLLLSF
;
A
#
# COMPACT_ATOMS: atom_id res chain seq x y z
N GLN A 1 -15.50 -21.97 8.31
CA GLN A 1 -15.33 -22.48 6.93
C GLN A 1 -14.06 -21.83 6.35
N PRO A 2 -12.86 -22.20 6.83
CA PRO A 2 -11.61 -21.54 6.41
C PRO A 2 -11.36 -21.61 4.89
N ASP A 3 -11.57 -22.78 4.30
CA ASP A 3 -11.37 -22.97 2.85
C ASP A 3 -12.25 -22.03 2.01
N LYS A 4 -13.51 -21.84 2.41
CA LYS A 4 -14.42 -20.89 1.75
C LYS A 4 -13.95 -19.43 1.88
N VAL A 5 -13.30 -19.08 3.01
CA VAL A 5 -12.73 -17.74 3.19
C VAL A 5 -11.52 -17.57 2.28
N LEU A 6 -10.64 -18.57 2.19
CA LEU A 6 -9.51 -18.54 1.27
C LEU A 6 -9.97 -18.41 -0.19
N GLU A 7 -10.92 -19.23 -0.63
CA GLU A 7 -11.51 -19.14 -1.97
C GLU A 7 -12.09 -17.75 -2.25
N ALA A 8 -12.74 -17.13 -1.26
CA ALA A 8 -13.24 -15.77 -1.39
C ALA A 8 -12.11 -14.75 -1.52
N CYS A 9 -11.05 -14.85 -0.71
CA CYS A 9 -9.87 -13.99 -0.82
C CYS A 9 -9.22 -14.14 -2.20
N GLU A 10 -9.02 -15.37 -2.69
CA GLU A 10 -8.44 -15.64 -4.01
C GLU A 10 -9.31 -15.10 -5.15
N ALA A 11 -10.63 -15.19 -5.04
CA ALA A 11 -11.56 -14.61 -6.00
C ALA A 11 -11.49 -13.08 -6.04
N LEU A 12 -11.18 -12.41 -4.93
CA LEU A 12 -11.07 -10.95 -4.84
C LEU A 12 -9.73 -10.41 -5.34
N MET A 13 -8.64 -11.18 -5.27
CA MET A 13 -7.28 -10.73 -5.64
C MET A 13 -7.20 -10.04 -7.02
N PRO A 14 -7.74 -10.60 -8.12
CA PRO A 14 -7.66 -9.97 -9.44
C PRO A 14 -8.39 -8.62 -9.50
N HIS A 15 -9.48 -8.49 -8.74
CA HIS A 15 -10.26 -7.26 -8.68
C HIS A 15 -9.54 -6.17 -7.88
N LEU A 16 -8.96 -6.53 -6.73
CA LEU A 16 -8.15 -5.63 -5.91
C LEU A 16 -6.92 -5.12 -6.69
N ILE A 17 -6.28 -5.99 -7.45
CA ILE A 17 -5.14 -5.61 -8.30
C ILE A 17 -5.58 -4.64 -9.40
N ASN A 18 -6.67 -4.95 -10.10
CA ASN A 18 -7.20 -4.04 -11.10
C ASN A 18 -7.52 -2.66 -10.50
N VAL A 19 -8.17 -2.63 -9.34
CA VAL A 19 -8.46 -1.38 -8.63
C VAL A 19 -7.16 -0.63 -8.34
N GLY A 20 -6.19 -1.27 -7.69
CA GLY A 20 -4.91 -0.64 -7.34
C GLY A 20 -4.16 -0.09 -8.54
N LEU A 21 -4.08 -0.84 -9.66
CA LEU A 21 -3.38 -0.41 -10.87
C LEU A 21 -4.13 0.70 -11.63
N THR A 22 -5.46 0.62 -11.71
CA THR A 22 -6.26 1.64 -12.44
C THR A 22 -6.33 2.98 -11.71
N THR A 23 -6.14 2.98 -10.39
CA THR A 23 -6.11 4.22 -9.59
C THR A 23 -4.70 4.61 -9.13
N ALA A 24 -3.67 3.88 -9.57
CA ALA A 24 -2.30 4.26 -9.30
C ALA A 24 -1.98 5.60 -9.98
N ASP A 25 -0.99 6.32 -9.45
CA ASP A 25 -0.47 7.51 -10.11
C ASP A 25 0.07 7.13 -11.50
N PRO A 26 -0.46 7.69 -12.60
CA PRO A 26 -0.03 7.35 -13.95
C PRO A 26 1.43 7.73 -14.24
N ASN A 27 2.03 8.59 -13.41
CA ASN A 27 3.44 8.97 -13.52
C ASN A 27 4.37 8.17 -12.59
N ASN A 28 3.84 7.22 -11.82
CA ASN A 28 4.58 6.39 -10.87
C ASN A 28 5.40 7.20 -9.83
N GLN A 29 4.96 8.41 -9.48
CA GLN A 29 5.69 9.29 -8.54
C GLN A 29 5.33 8.98 -7.09
N VAL A 30 4.16 8.37 -6.84
CA VAL A 30 3.72 7.95 -5.50
C VAL A 30 3.35 6.48 -5.47
N PRO A 31 3.58 5.79 -4.33
CA PRO A 31 3.22 4.38 -4.20
C PRO A 31 1.69 4.19 -4.18
N ILE A 32 1.25 2.98 -4.52
CA ILE A 32 -0.13 2.55 -4.29
C ILE A 32 -0.35 2.49 -2.77
N GLY A 33 -1.33 3.24 -2.26
CA GLY A 33 -1.69 3.24 -0.83
C GLY A 33 -2.44 1.98 -0.43
N PHE A 34 -1.94 1.22 0.54
CA PHE A 34 -2.61 0.03 1.09
C PHE A 34 -2.76 0.13 2.61
N TRP A 35 -4.00 0.30 3.06
CA TRP A 35 -4.37 0.36 4.47
C TRP A 35 -4.50 -1.05 5.05
N MET A 36 -3.62 -1.42 5.97
CA MET A 36 -3.50 -2.79 6.46
C MET A 36 -4.41 -3.07 7.67
N HIS A 37 -5.60 -2.48 7.70
CA HIS A 37 -6.50 -2.58 8.85
C HIS A 37 -6.71 -4.02 9.33
N ARG A 38 -6.44 -4.26 10.62
CA ARG A 38 -6.73 -5.53 11.32
C ARG A 38 -6.07 -6.77 10.72
N GLY A 39 -5.03 -6.61 9.88
CA GLY A 39 -4.29 -7.73 9.29
C GLY A 39 -3.22 -8.33 10.21
N CYS A 40 -2.98 -7.72 11.38
CA CYS A 40 -1.93 -8.09 12.32
C CYS A 40 -2.46 -8.66 13.63
N VAL A 41 -1.56 -8.91 14.58
CA VAL A 41 -1.93 -9.30 15.94
C VAL A 41 -2.74 -8.19 16.63
N PRO A 42 -3.75 -8.52 17.45
CA PRO A 42 -4.16 -9.86 17.89
C PRO A 42 -5.21 -10.55 16.99
N PHE A 43 -5.55 -9.99 15.83
CA PHE A 43 -6.66 -10.49 14.99
C PHE A 43 -6.31 -11.75 14.21
N PHE A 44 -5.06 -11.87 13.75
CA PHE A 44 -4.58 -13.03 13.01
C PHE A 44 -3.64 -13.89 13.84
N ARG A 45 -3.90 -15.20 13.88
CA ARG A 45 -2.91 -16.18 14.33
C ARG A 45 -1.84 -16.37 13.24
N PRO A 46 -0.60 -16.74 13.58
CA PRO A 46 0.50 -16.86 12.60
C PRO A 46 0.20 -17.80 11.42
N ASP A 47 -0.47 -18.92 11.67
CA ASP A 47 -0.88 -19.87 10.63
C ASP A 47 -1.98 -19.32 9.72
N GLN A 48 -2.95 -18.58 10.25
CA GLN A 48 -3.98 -17.90 9.46
C GLN A 48 -3.39 -16.76 8.63
N PHE A 49 -2.45 -16.02 9.20
CA PHE A 49 -1.70 -15.02 8.46
C PHE A 49 -0.99 -15.67 7.27
N ALA A 50 -0.21 -16.73 7.50
CA ALA A 50 0.51 -17.43 6.43
C ALA A 50 -0.42 -18.04 5.36
N SER A 51 -1.51 -18.69 5.77
CA SER A 51 -2.37 -19.47 4.88
C SER A 51 -3.44 -18.67 4.15
N HIS A 52 -3.93 -17.55 4.70
CA HIS A 52 -5.03 -16.77 4.13
C HIS A 52 -4.65 -15.32 3.82
N ASN A 53 -3.99 -14.62 4.74
CA ASN A 53 -3.63 -13.22 4.54
C ASN A 53 -2.44 -13.08 3.60
N TRP A 54 -1.26 -13.55 4.03
CA TRP A 54 -0.01 -13.41 3.28
C TRP A 54 -0.02 -14.17 1.96
N SER A 55 -0.62 -15.38 1.93
CA SER A 55 -0.76 -16.19 0.72
C SER A 55 -1.53 -15.50 -0.41
N THR A 56 -2.42 -14.57 -0.07
CA THR A 56 -3.24 -13.80 -1.02
C THR A 56 -2.77 -12.36 -1.18
N LEU A 57 -2.17 -11.77 -0.14
CA LEU A 57 -1.62 -10.42 -0.18
C LEU A 57 -0.32 -10.33 -0.97
N LYS A 58 0.67 -11.20 -0.67
CA LYS A 58 1.99 -11.15 -1.31
C LYS A 58 1.92 -11.18 -2.84
N PRO A 59 1.12 -12.06 -3.49
CA PRO A 59 0.95 -12.04 -4.94
C PRO A 59 0.43 -10.71 -5.49
N CYS A 60 -0.48 -10.03 -4.77
CA CYS A 60 -0.98 -8.72 -5.19
C CYS A 60 0.13 -7.66 -5.15
N ILE A 61 0.95 -7.66 -4.09
CA ILE A 61 2.07 -6.71 -3.96
C ILE A 61 3.15 -6.98 -5.00
N GLU A 62 3.46 -8.25 -5.26
CA GLU A 62 4.35 -8.65 -6.35
C GLU A 62 3.81 -8.23 -7.72
N GLU A 63 2.49 -8.32 -7.94
CA GLU A 63 1.88 -7.88 -9.20
C GLU A 63 1.95 -6.36 -9.37
N PHE A 64 1.75 -5.57 -8.30
CA PHE A 64 1.99 -4.13 -8.33
C PHE A 64 3.45 -3.81 -8.67
N TRP A 65 4.39 -4.50 -8.02
CA TRP A 65 5.81 -4.32 -8.30
C TRP A 65 6.16 -4.64 -9.75
N LYS A 66 5.66 -5.77 -10.27
CA LYS A 66 5.83 -6.19 -11.67
C LYS A 66 5.36 -5.14 -12.67
N ASN A 67 4.33 -4.37 -12.33
CA ASN A 67 3.80 -3.26 -13.13
C ASN A 67 4.50 -1.92 -12.87
N GLY A 68 5.59 -1.91 -12.10
CA GLY A 68 6.41 -0.72 -11.86
C GLY A 68 5.97 0.15 -10.70
N HIS A 69 5.10 -0.35 -9.81
CA HIS A 69 4.58 0.41 -8.67
C HIS A 69 5.15 -0.09 -7.34
N GLN A 70 5.64 0.84 -6.51
CA GLN A 70 5.82 0.58 -5.08
C GLN A 70 4.47 0.56 -4.37
N THR A 71 4.39 -0.15 -3.23
CA THR A 71 3.21 -0.13 -2.36
C THR A 71 3.53 0.49 -1.00
N LEU A 72 2.70 1.42 -0.54
CA LEU A 72 2.77 1.94 0.83
C LEU A 72 1.97 0.99 1.73
N PHE A 73 2.68 0.27 2.59
CA PHE A 73 2.10 -0.51 3.67
C PHE A 73 1.78 0.45 4.81
N TYR A 74 0.54 0.94 4.86
CA TYR A 74 0.05 1.68 6.02
C TYR A 74 -0.24 0.70 7.16
N ALA A 75 0.83 0.32 7.87
CA ALA A 75 0.87 -0.85 8.73
C ALA A 75 0.30 -0.54 10.13
N GLU A 76 -1.03 -0.35 10.19
CA GLU A 76 -1.75 -0.06 11.43
C GLU A 76 -1.69 -1.21 12.43
N GLY A 77 -1.46 -0.88 13.69
CA GLY A 77 -1.26 -1.84 14.76
C GLY A 77 0.19 -2.32 14.87
N LYS A 78 0.37 -3.59 15.27
CA LYS A 78 1.67 -4.18 15.61
C LYS A 78 2.01 -5.32 14.67
N TRP A 79 3.00 -5.11 13.83
CA TRP A 79 3.40 -5.98 12.74
C TRP A 79 4.72 -6.70 12.98
N LYS A 80 5.41 -6.45 14.09
CA LYS A 80 6.68 -7.12 14.44
C LYS A 80 6.70 -8.64 14.18
N HIS A 81 5.61 -9.34 14.48
CA HIS A 81 5.52 -10.79 14.28
C HIS A 81 5.49 -11.24 12.81
N HIS A 82 5.33 -10.30 11.87
CA HIS A 82 5.19 -10.53 10.44
C HIS A 82 6.34 -9.92 9.61
N PHE A 83 7.34 -9.28 10.26
CA PHE A 83 8.46 -8.65 9.54
C PHE A 83 9.21 -9.64 8.63
N GLU A 84 9.45 -10.87 9.09
CA GLU A 84 10.12 -11.89 8.27
C GLU A 84 9.35 -12.20 6.98
N SER A 85 8.01 -12.21 7.03
CA SER A 85 7.19 -12.37 5.83
C SER A 85 7.35 -11.19 4.89
N PHE A 86 7.37 -9.95 5.40
CA PHE A 86 7.59 -8.76 4.56
C PHE A 86 8.95 -8.75 3.90
N ARG A 87 9.99 -9.28 4.55
CA ARG A 87 11.34 -9.41 3.98
C ARG A 87 11.40 -10.38 2.79
N GLU A 88 10.38 -11.20 2.57
CA GLU A 88 10.26 -12.01 1.35
C GLU A 88 9.99 -11.17 0.10
N LEU A 89 9.54 -9.92 0.24
CA LEU A 89 9.29 -9.02 -0.88
C LEU A 89 10.62 -8.52 -1.51
N PRO A 90 10.62 -8.14 -2.79
CA PRO A 90 11.79 -7.56 -3.45
C PRO A 90 12.24 -6.25 -2.79
N ASP A 91 13.54 -5.98 -2.81
CA ASP A 91 14.07 -4.73 -2.27
C ASP A 91 13.41 -3.53 -2.95
N SER A 92 13.18 -2.46 -2.18
CA SER A 92 12.47 -1.24 -2.60
C SER A 92 11.02 -1.43 -3.04
N SER A 93 10.41 -2.63 -2.99
CA SER A 93 9.04 -2.80 -3.49
C SER A 93 7.96 -2.16 -2.62
N ILE A 94 8.27 -1.84 -1.36
CA ILE A 94 7.34 -1.21 -0.43
C ILE A 94 7.95 -0.03 0.32
N VAL A 95 7.07 0.83 0.82
CA VAL A 95 7.32 1.77 1.91
C VAL A 95 6.56 1.25 3.13
N PHE A 96 7.24 1.03 4.25
CA PHE A 96 6.61 0.54 5.48
C PHE A 96 6.29 1.70 6.42
N HIS A 97 5.01 2.03 6.60
CA HIS A 97 4.57 3.04 7.55
C HIS A 97 4.34 2.41 8.93
N CYS A 98 5.09 2.86 9.93
CA CYS A 98 5.09 2.33 11.29
C CYS A 98 4.04 3.03 12.16
N ASP A 99 3.03 2.28 12.63
CA ASP A 99 2.05 2.75 13.63
C ASP A 99 2.46 2.42 15.07
N GLN A 100 2.09 1.24 15.58
CA GLN A 100 2.27 0.89 17.01
C GLN A 100 3.51 0.03 17.28
N ASP A 101 4.27 -0.34 16.26
CA ASP A 101 5.57 -0.96 16.43
C ASP A 101 6.61 0.05 16.93
N ASP A 102 7.72 -0.45 17.48
CA ASP A 102 8.87 0.38 17.80
C ASP A 102 9.61 0.73 16.50
N ILE A 103 9.57 2.01 16.10
CA ILE A 103 10.26 2.52 14.90
C ILE A 103 11.76 2.18 14.86
N PHE A 104 12.42 2.10 16.01
CA PHE A 104 13.84 1.73 16.08
C PHE A 104 14.04 0.23 15.79
N GLU A 105 13.08 -0.60 16.18
CA GLU A 105 13.07 -2.02 15.82
C GLU A 105 12.72 -2.25 14.35
N VAL A 106 11.72 -1.52 13.84
CA VAL A 106 11.37 -1.50 12.42
C VAL A 106 12.59 -1.15 11.58
N HIS A 107 13.31 -0.09 11.93
CA HIS A 107 14.53 0.31 11.24
C HIS A 107 15.57 -0.82 11.19
N ARG A 108 15.87 -1.45 12.34
CA ARG A 108 16.82 -2.57 12.39
C ARG A 108 16.37 -3.78 11.55
N ALA A 109 15.07 -4.01 11.45
CA ALA A 109 14.51 -5.21 10.85
C ALA A 109 14.21 -5.08 9.35
N LEU A 110 13.92 -3.88 8.85
CA LEU A 110 13.35 -3.67 7.51
C LEU A 110 14.09 -2.65 6.64
N HIS A 111 14.86 -1.72 7.23
CA HIS A 111 15.37 -0.56 6.49
C HIS A 111 16.41 -0.90 5.42
N ASP A 112 17.13 -2.00 5.56
CA ASP A 112 18.07 -2.48 4.55
C ASP A 112 17.39 -2.82 3.21
N LYS A 113 16.08 -3.09 3.23
CA LYS A 113 15.28 -3.40 2.03
C LYS A 113 14.26 -2.33 1.69
N PHE A 114 13.69 -1.65 2.67
CA PHE A 114 12.50 -0.83 2.48
C PHE A 114 12.67 0.58 3.06
N ALA A 115 12.07 1.56 2.39
CA ALA A 115 11.86 2.86 2.99
C ALA A 115 10.86 2.75 4.15
N ILE A 116 11.03 3.59 5.17
CA ILE A 116 10.18 3.61 6.35
C ILE A 116 9.50 4.98 6.46
N SER A 117 8.24 4.99 6.90
CA SER A 117 7.55 6.23 7.26
C SER A 117 6.87 6.11 8.62
N GLY A 118 6.35 7.21 9.16
CA GLY A 118 5.58 7.20 10.40
C GLY A 118 6.46 7.06 11.65
N GLY A 119 5.92 6.42 12.69
CA GLY A 119 6.66 6.10 13.91
C GLY A 119 6.75 7.22 14.94
N ILE A 120 6.24 8.43 14.66
CA ILE A 120 6.02 9.45 15.70
C ILE A 120 4.68 9.17 16.41
N PRO A 121 4.67 8.76 17.70
CA PRO A 121 3.44 8.24 18.31
C PRO A 121 2.34 9.28 18.43
N ASN A 122 1.13 8.96 17.97
CA ASN A 122 -0.03 9.85 18.03
C ASN A 122 -0.30 10.34 19.46
N MET A 123 -0.25 9.45 20.46
CA MET A 123 -0.44 9.82 21.87
C MET A 123 0.58 10.86 22.36
N LYS A 124 1.80 10.85 21.81
CA LYS A 124 2.83 11.84 22.12
C LYS A 124 2.52 13.18 21.45
N LEU A 125 2.00 13.16 20.22
CA LEU A 125 1.56 14.36 19.52
C LEU A 125 0.30 14.99 20.17
N SER A 126 -0.62 14.19 20.70
CA SER A 126 -1.81 14.68 21.41
C SER A 126 -1.49 15.21 22.81
N TYR A 127 -0.72 14.46 23.61
CA TYR A 127 -0.62 14.70 25.06
C TYR A 127 0.80 14.87 25.60
N GLY A 128 1.83 14.73 24.75
CA GLY A 128 3.21 15.00 25.15
C GLY A 128 3.46 16.49 25.32
N THR A 129 4.50 16.82 26.08
CA THR A 129 5.07 18.16 26.10
C THR A 129 5.90 18.42 24.84
N GLU A 130 6.04 19.70 24.45
CA GLU A 130 6.87 20.10 23.32
C GLU A 130 8.30 19.52 23.38
N ASN A 131 8.90 19.48 24.58
CA ASN A 131 10.22 18.89 24.78
C ASN A 131 10.24 17.39 24.53
N GLU A 132 9.24 16.64 24.97
CA GLU A 132 9.15 15.20 24.72
C GLU A 132 8.97 14.88 23.24
N VAL A 133 8.19 15.70 22.51
CA VAL A 133 8.02 15.57 21.06
C VAL A 133 9.35 15.87 20.36
N ARG A 134 10.00 16.99 20.71
CA ARG A 134 11.29 17.40 20.16
C ARG A 134 12.36 16.33 20.37
N ASP A 135 12.51 15.84 21.59
CA ASP A 135 13.51 14.84 21.95
C ASP A 135 13.29 13.54 21.18
N PHE A 136 12.03 13.10 21.05
CA PHE A 136 11.70 11.90 20.31
C PHE A 136 11.98 12.05 18.81
N CYS A 137 11.54 13.15 18.18
CA CYS A 137 11.81 13.43 16.77
C CYS A 137 13.32 13.53 16.49
N MET A 138 14.08 14.18 17.37
CA MET A 138 15.54 14.25 17.28
C MET A 138 16.20 12.88 17.38
N ARG A 139 15.69 12.01 18.25
CA ARG A 139 16.17 10.63 18.36
C ARG A 139 15.92 9.85 17.08
N VAL A 140 14.72 9.96 16.51
CA VAL A 140 14.36 9.32 15.24
C VAL A 140 15.26 9.81 14.10
N ILE A 141 15.52 11.11 14.01
CA ILE A 141 16.47 11.65 13.01
C ILE A 141 17.87 11.02 13.17
N LYS A 142 18.37 10.93 14.40
CA LYS A 142 19.73 10.41 14.68
C LYS A 142 19.88 8.91 14.46
N GLU A 143 18.84 8.13 14.78
CA GLU A 143 18.93 6.67 14.81
C GLU A 143 18.31 5.99 13.59
N VAL A 144 17.24 6.57 13.02
CA VAL A 144 16.43 5.99 11.94
C VAL A 144 16.67 6.70 10.62
N ALA A 145 16.70 8.04 10.61
CA ALA A 145 16.82 8.79 9.36
C ALA A 145 18.26 8.90 8.84
N LYS A 146 19.27 8.58 9.65
CA LYS A 146 20.68 8.87 9.33
C LYS A 146 21.18 8.29 7.99
N ASP A 147 20.58 7.20 7.50
CA ASP A 147 21.03 6.46 6.32
C ASP A 147 20.17 6.77 5.07
N GLY A 148 19.25 7.75 5.14
CA GLY A 148 18.27 8.02 4.08
C GLY A 148 17.03 7.13 4.19
N GLY A 149 16.13 7.18 3.20
CA GLY A 149 14.98 6.26 3.11
C GLY A 149 13.98 6.29 4.29
N TYR A 150 13.95 7.37 5.07
CA TYR A 150 12.96 7.60 6.11
C TYR A 150 12.12 8.85 5.81
N ILE A 151 10.81 8.74 5.98
CA ILE A 151 9.83 9.83 5.81
C ILE A 151 9.18 10.09 7.17
N MET A 152 9.49 11.22 7.79
CA MET A 152 8.91 11.56 9.08
C MET A 152 7.40 11.81 8.96
N ASP A 153 6.61 11.06 9.73
CA ASP A 153 5.16 11.20 9.79
C ASP A 153 4.65 10.76 11.18
N ALA A 154 3.41 11.10 11.52
CA ALA A 154 2.71 10.50 12.65
C ALA A 154 2.56 8.98 12.44
N GLY A 155 2.38 8.20 13.50
CA GLY A 155 2.24 6.74 13.38
C GLY A 155 0.91 6.29 12.76
N ALA A 156 -0.15 7.06 12.94
CA ALA A 156 -1.47 6.80 12.38
C ALA A 156 -2.22 8.11 12.10
N ILE A 157 -3.46 8.01 11.59
CA ILE A 157 -4.35 9.15 11.37
C ILE A 157 -4.51 9.97 12.65
N MET A 158 -4.14 11.24 12.59
CA MET A 158 -4.32 12.22 13.67
C MET A 158 -5.80 12.52 13.90
N GLN A 159 -6.23 12.48 15.16
CA GLN A 159 -7.60 12.80 15.56
C GLN A 159 -7.68 14.24 16.10
N ASP A 160 -8.89 14.69 16.45
CA ASP A 160 -9.18 16.05 16.93
C ASP A 160 -8.45 16.44 18.22
N ASP A 161 -7.85 15.48 18.93
CA ASP A 161 -7.09 15.67 20.16
C ASP A 161 -5.60 16.03 19.90
N THR A 162 -5.14 15.97 18.65
CA THR A 162 -3.75 16.25 18.30
C THR A 162 -3.40 17.72 18.59
N SER A 163 -2.34 17.98 19.37
CA SER A 163 -1.93 19.36 19.69
C SER A 163 -1.30 20.04 18.48
N ILE A 164 -1.77 21.25 18.18
CA ILE A 164 -1.23 22.12 17.12
C ILE A 164 0.23 22.48 17.44
N GLU A 165 0.55 22.77 18.70
CA GLU A 165 1.88 23.10 19.19
C GLU A 165 2.85 21.94 18.97
N ASN A 166 2.44 20.72 19.33
CA ASN A 166 3.26 19.53 19.12
C ASN A 166 3.49 19.22 17.64
N MET A 167 2.49 19.46 16.78
CA MET A 167 2.65 19.33 15.32
C MET A 167 3.63 20.37 14.74
N ARG A 168 3.61 21.60 15.25
CA ARG A 168 4.62 22.62 14.90
C ARG A 168 6.01 22.15 15.32
N VAL A 169 6.17 21.65 16.55
CA VAL A 169 7.46 21.14 17.03
C VAL A 169 7.99 20.01 16.16
N MET A 170 7.17 19.01 15.82
CA MET A 170 7.56 17.93 14.92
C MET A 170 8.01 18.48 13.55
N THR A 171 7.24 19.40 12.98
CA THR A 171 7.53 20.02 11.68
C THR A 171 8.84 20.82 11.72
N ASP A 172 9.03 21.65 12.74
CA ASP A 172 10.21 22.50 12.91
C ASP A 172 11.46 21.64 13.08
N VAL A 173 11.41 20.61 13.94
CA VAL A 173 12.50 19.66 14.12
C VAL A 173 12.85 18.94 12.83
N CYS A 174 11.86 18.47 12.08
CA CYS A 174 12.07 17.83 10.79
C CYS A 174 12.77 18.77 9.80
N ARG A 175 12.35 20.04 9.73
CA ARG A 175 12.90 21.03 8.80
C ARG A 175 14.28 21.52 9.21
N GLU A 176 14.55 21.68 10.49
CA GLU A 176 15.82 22.20 11.02
C GLU A 176 16.91 21.11 11.06
N HIS A 177 16.53 19.88 11.39
CA HIS A 177 17.46 18.80 11.70
C HIS A 177 17.36 17.59 10.76
N GLY A 178 16.29 17.46 9.98
CA GLY A 178 16.11 16.40 8.98
C GLY A 178 16.78 16.69 7.63
N ILE A 179 17.62 17.74 7.56
CA ILE A 179 18.39 18.07 6.37
C ILE A 179 19.67 17.24 6.36
N TYR A 180 19.94 16.54 5.26
CA TYR A 180 21.21 15.86 5.05
C TYR A 180 22.31 16.87 4.66
N SER A 181 23.58 16.51 4.90
CA SER A 181 24.73 17.40 4.70
C SER A 181 24.89 18.02 3.29
N ALA A 182 24.16 17.53 2.28
CA ALA A 182 23.99 18.18 0.97
C ALA A 182 22.71 19.05 0.99
N GLY A 183 22.89 20.34 1.26
CA GLY A 183 21.80 21.31 1.40
C GLY A 183 21.19 21.79 0.08
N SER A 184 19.99 22.37 0.22
CA SER A 184 19.07 22.90 -0.80
C SER A 184 18.31 21.85 -1.61
N TYR A 185 16.97 21.97 -1.60
CA TYR A 185 16.07 21.16 -2.41
C TYR A 185 16.30 21.48 -3.89
N GLU A 186 16.78 20.49 -4.64
CA GLU A 186 16.67 20.42 -6.09
C GLU A 186 15.61 19.36 -6.44
N PRO A 187 14.87 19.50 -7.56
CA PRO A 187 14.01 18.43 -8.03
C PRO A 187 14.82 17.12 -8.12
N PRO A 188 14.34 16.00 -7.56
CA PRO A 188 15.06 14.74 -7.64
C PRO A 188 15.34 14.42 -9.11
N THR A 189 16.63 14.35 -9.46
CA THR A 189 17.08 13.81 -10.76
C THR A 189 17.40 12.32 -10.66
N ASP A 190 17.31 11.77 -9.46
CA ASP A 190 17.52 10.37 -9.17
C ASP A 190 16.48 9.51 -9.88
N THR A 191 16.92 8.35 -10.33
CA THR A 191 16.02 7.35 -10.92
C THR A 191 15.02 6.89 -9.86
N PRO A 192 13.70 6.87 -10.16
CA PRO A 192 12.71 6.35 -9.24
C PRO A 192 13.08 4.95 -8.74
N PRO A 193 12.81 4.60 -7.47
CA PRO A 193 13.20 3.31 -6.90
C PRO A 193 12.74 2.09 -7.72
N CYS A 194 11.56 2.17 -8.35
CA CYS A 194 11.03 1.11 -9.21
C CYS A 194 11.77 0.94 -10.55
N ASP A 195 12.48 1.97 -11.01
CA ASP A 195 13.16 2.01 -12.31
C ASP A 195 14.68 1.86 -12.20
N LEU A 196 15.22 1.70 -10.99
CA LEU A 196 16.60 1.28 -10.80
C LEU A 196 16.88 -0.03 -11.56
N PRO A 197 18.06 -0.21 -12.19
CA PRO A 197 18.36 -1.44 -12.93
C PRO A 197 18.15 -2.73 -12.13
N SER A 198 18.52 -2.73 -10.85
CA SER A 198 18.28 -3.85 -9.92
C SER A 198 16.80 -4.10 -9.67
N SER A 199 15.99 -3.04 -9.62
CA SER A 199 14.54 -3.13 -9.46
C SER A 199 13.90 -3.67 -10.73
N VAL A 200 14.32 -3.21 -11.91
CA VAL A 200 13.83 -3.75 -13.19
C VAL A 200 14.09 -5.25 -13.28
N GLU A 201 15.29 -5.69 -12.94
CA GLU A 201 15.64 -7.11 -12.90
C GLU A 201 14.81 -7.89 -11.86
N SER A 202 14.55 -7.30 -10.69
CA SER A 202 13.76 -7.95 -9.63
C SER A 202 12.28 -8.08 -10.01
N ARG A 203 11.71 -7.12 -10.75
CA ARG A 203 10.33 -7.17 -11.28
C ARG A 203 10.10 -8.35 -12.22
N GLU A 204 11.11 -8.75 -12.98
CA GLU A 204 11.01 -9.91 -13.88
C GLU A 204 11.01 -11.25 -13.13
N LYS A 205 11.53 -11.27 -11.90
CA LYS A 205 11.69 -12.48 -11.09
C LYS A 205 10.49 -12.79 -10.19
N VAL A 206 9.63 -11.81 -9.91
CA VAL A 206 8.46 -12.03 -9.06
C VAL A 206 7.37 -12.80 -9.80
N THR A 207 6.64 -13.62 -9.05
CA THR A 207 5.57 -14.44 -9.62
C THR A 207 4.29 -13.65 -9.83
N GLY A 208 3.95 -12.77 -8.88
CA GLY A 208 2.70 -12.02 -8.90
C GLY A 208 1.50 -12.97 -8.99
N MET A 209 0.59 -12.68 -9.91
CA MET A 209 -0.61 -13.48 -10.16
C MET A 209 -0.40 -14.71 -11.05
N THR A 210 0.83 -14.99 -11.47
CA THR A 210 1.13 -16.12 -12.37
C THR A 210 0.70 -17.45 -11.74
N GLY A 211 -0.14 -18.23 -12.45
CA GLY A 211 -0.64 -19.51 -11.98
C GLY A 211 -1.81 -19.44 -11.00
N ARG A 212 -2.31 -18.24 -10.68
CA ARG A 212 -3.51 -18.06 -9.85
C ARG A 212 -4.80 -18.27 -10.67
N PRO A 213 -5.90 -18.73 -10.05
CA PRO A 213 -7.17 -18.91 -10.74
C PRO A 213 -7.67 -17.60 -11.36
N THR A 214 -8.16 -17.69 -12.59
CA THR A 214 -8.85 -16.56 -13.23
C THR A 214 -10.29 -16.50 -12.73
N PRO A 215 -10.80 -15.33 -12.32
CA PRO A 215 -12.15 -15.22 -11.81
C PRO A 215 -13.16 -15.42 -12.93
N LYS A 216 -14.33 -15.98 -12.59
CA LYS A 216 -15.41 -16.21 -13.56
C LYS A 216 -15.89 -14.92 -14.21
N VAL A 217 -15.98 -13.85 -13.43
CA VAL A 217 -16.25 -12.49 -13.91
C VAL A 217 -14.92 -11.75 -13.88
N LYS A 218 -14.50 -11.20 -15.01
CA LYS A 218 -13.22 -10.50 -15.11
C LYS A 218 -13.26 -9.20 -14.29
N PRO A 219 -12.10 -8.69 -13.83
CA PRO A 219 -12.02 -7.32 -13.36
C PRO A 219 -12.56 -6.33 -14.39
N ASN A 220 -13.09 -5.20 -13.90
CA ASN A 220 -13.76 -4.18 -14.70
C ASN A 220 -15.10 -4.60 -15.34
N VAL A 221 -15.69 -5.74 -14.94
CA VAL A 221 -16.97 -6.23 -15.42
C VAL A 221 -17.88 -6.55 -14.24
N CYS A 222 -19.10 -6.01 -14.24
CA CYS A 222 -20.19 -6.41 -13.34
C CYS A 222 -21.06 -7.48 -14.00
N PHE A 223 -21.50 -7.23 -15.22
CA PHE A 223 -22.40 -8.12 -15.95
C PHE A 223 -21.92 -8.34 -17.40
N PRO A 224 -21.33 -9.52 -17.68
CA PRO A 224 -20.70 -9.79 -18.97
C PRO A 224 -21.64 -9.62 -20.16
N TRP A 225 -21.11 -9.13 -21.28
CA TRP A 225 -21.87 -8.93 -22.52
C TRP A 225 -22.57 -10.22 -22.99
N GLU A 226 -21.94 -11.38 -22.84
CA GLU A 226 -22.52 -12.68 -23.23
C GLU A 226 -23.75 -13.07 -22.41
N GLN A 227 -23.93 -12.45 -21.24
CA GLN A 227 -25.15 -12.56 -20.45
C GLN A 227 -26.15 -11.48 -20.88
N ARG A 228 -25.68 -10.23 -21.03
CA ARG A 228 -26.54 -9.11 -21.43
C ARG A 228 -27.25 -9.31 -22.76
N VAL A 229 -26.53 -9.79 -23.77
CA VAL A 229 -27.08 -9.93 -25.13
C VAL A 229 -28.27 -10.88 -25.20
N LYS A 230 -28.38 -11.83 -24.26
CA LYS A 230 -29.51 -12.78 -24.19
C LYS A 230 -30.84 -12.12 -23.81
N ASP A 231 -30.77 -10.97 -23.14
CA ASP A 231 -31.93 -10.21 -22.68
C ASP A 231 -32.28 -9.04 -23.60
N LEU A 232 -31.51 -8.83 -24.67
CA LEU A 232 -31.75 -7.78 -25.65
C LEU A 232 -32.66 -8.27 -26.79
N PRO A 233 -33.47 -7.38 -27.38
CA PRO A 233 -34.10 -7.68 -28.66
C PRO A 233 -33.04 -7.88 -29.76
N GLU A 234 -33.46 -8.42 -30.91
CA GLU A 234 -32.59 -8.53 -32.08
C GLU A 234 -31.92 -7.19 -32.40
N ILE A 235 -30.59 -7.18 -32.45
CA ILE A 235 -29.82 -5.98 -32.75
C ILE A 235 -29.84 -5.77 -34.26
N THR A 236 -30.57 -4.75 -34.70
CA THR A 236 -30.72 -4.39 -36.12
C THR A 236 -29.63 -3.45 -36.65
N GLY A 237 -28.82 -2.88 -35.74
CA GLY A 237 -27.69 -2.00 -36.04
C GLY A 237 -26.34 -2.71 -35.87
N ASP A 238 -25.28 -1.93 -35.61
CA ASP A 238 -23.93 -2.48 -35.37
C ASP A 238 -23.83 -3.13 -33.97
N PRO A 239 -23.71 -4.47 -33.87
CA PRO A 239 -23.62 -5.16 -32.58
C PRO A 239 -22.35 -4.82 -31.80
N ALA A 240 -21.25 -4.49 -32.48
CA ALA A 240 -19.99 -4.15 -31.83
C ALA A 240 -20.10 -2.81 -31.09
N MET A 241 -20.77 -1.82 -31.69
CA MET A 241 -21.05 -0.55 -31.03
C MET A 241 -21.94 -0.72 -29.80
N VAL A 242 -22.97 -1.57 -29.87
CA VAL A 242 -23.85 -1.83 -28.71
C VAL A 242 -23.07 -2.53 -27.58
N GLN A 243 -22.22 -3.50 -27.92
CA GLN A 243 -21.35 -4.17 -26.96
C GLN A 243 -20.42 -3.16 -26.28
N GLN A 244 -19.73 -2.31 -27.04
CA GLN A 244 -18.81 -1.32 -26.50
C GLN A 244 -19.51 -0.37 -25.52
N ILE A 245 -20.68 0.18 -25.91
CA ILE A 245 -21.45 1.07 -25.04
C ILE A 245 -21.88 0.36 -23.76
N TRP A 246 -22.28 -0.91 -23.85
CA TRP A 246 -22.61 -1.71 -22.67
C TRP A 246 -21.41 -1.88 -21.74
N GLU A 247 -20.28 -2.30 -22.28
CA GLU A 247 -19.05 -2.54 -21.51
C GLU A 247 -18.54 -1.24 -20.86
N ASP A 248 -18.61 -0.10 -21.55
CA ASP A 248 -18.25 1.21 -21.00
C ASP A 248 -19.14 1.57 -19.80
N ILE A 249 -20.46 1.38 -19.91
CA ILE A 249 -21.40 1.67 -18.82
C ILE A 249 -21.23 0.68 -17.66
N ASP A 250 -21.05 -0.60 -17.96
CA ASP A 250 -20.86 -1.66 -16.97
C ASP A 250 -19.55 -1.45 -16.16
N ALA A 251 -18.47 -1.03 -16.82
CA ALA A 251 -17.21 -0.65 -16.19
C ALA A 251 -17.34 0.54 -15.23
N LEU A 252 -18.20 1.52 -15.54
CA LEU A 252 -18.53 2.61 -14.60
C LEU A 252 -19.28 2.06 -13.36
N GLY A 253 -20.21 1.12 -13.57
CA GLY A 253 -20.88 0.42 -12.48
C GLY A 253 -19.91 -0.38 -11.61
N TYR A 254 -18.95 -1.07 -12.22
CA TYR A 254 -17.88 -1.77 -11.53
C TYR A 254 -17.05 -0.81 -10.68
N THR A 255 -16.60 0.30 -11.27
CA THR A 255 -15.81 1.32 -10.58
C THR A 255 -16.59 1.88 -9.39
N TYR A 256 -17.88 2.16 -9.55
CA TYR A 256 -18.75 2.61 -8.46
C TYR A 256 -18.77 1.60 -7.29
N ILE A 257 -18.96 0.32 -7.57
CA ILE A 257 -18.97 -0.72 -6.52
C ILE A 257 -17.64 -0.74 -5.76
N TRP A 258 -16.52 -0.77 -6.46
CA TRP A 258 -15.22 -0.92 -5.82
C TRP A 258 -14.76 0.36 -5.11
N GLN A 259 -14.94 1.54 -5.72
CA GLN A 259 -14.44 2.80 -5.17
C GLN A 259 -15.39 3.44 -4.15
N LEU A 260 -16.70 3.25 -4.28
CA LEU A 260 -17.67 3.96 -3.45
C LEU A 260 -18.41 3.05 -2.47
N LEU A 261 -18.66 1.78 -2.82
CA LEU A 261 -19.37 0.87 -1.92
C LEU A 261 -18.41 0.07 -1.02
N LEU A 262 -17.23 -0.30 -1.52
CA LEU A 262 -16.29 -1.20 -0.83
C LEU A 262 -15.07 -0.52 -0.20
N SER A 263 -14.77 0.73 -0.54
CA SER A 263 -13.56 1.43 -0.08
C SER A 263 -13.73 2.18 1.26
N PHE A 264 -14.81 1.93 2.00
CA PHE A 264 -15.10 2.55 3.32
C PHE A 264 -15.36 1.49 4.39
#